data_AF-A0A318ZR74-F1
#
_entry.id   AF-A0A318ZR74-F1
#
_cell.length_a   1.000
_cell.length_b   1.000
_cell.length_c   1.000
_cell.angle_alpha   90.00
_cell.angle_beta   90.00
_cell.angle_gamma   90.00
#
_symmetry.space_group_name_H-M   'P 1'
#
loop_
_entity.id
_entity.type
_entity.pdbx_description
1 polymer ?
#
loop_
_entity_poly.entity_id
_entity_poly.type
_entity_poly.pdbx_seq_one_letter_code
_entity_poly.pdbx_strand_id
1 'polypeptide(L)' 'MSILRRNSIKKPKTNRYPSLKGVDPKFRRNHRHALHGTAKALKERKEGKREVA' A
#
# COMPACT_ATOMS: atom_id res chain seq x y z
N MET A 1 44.98 -6.95 6.86
CA MET A 1 43.77 -6.49 7.58
C MET A 1 43.30 -5.15 7.01
N SER A 2 42.74 -5.14 5.79
CA SER A 2 42.36 -3.91 5.08
C SER A 2 40.86 -3.89 4.82
N ILE A 3 40.17 -3.14 5.67
CA ILE A 3 39.18 -2.10 5.35
C ILE A 3 38.24 -2.46 4.21
N LEU A 4 37.00 -2.76 4.61
CA LEU A 4 35.76 -2.61 3.85
C LEU A 4 35.96 -1.83 2.53
N ARG A 5 36.20 -2.59 1.47
CA ARG A 5 36.77 -2.13 0.20
C ARG A 5 35.77 -1.23 -0.54
N ARG A 6 36.22 -0.06 -1.02
CA ARG A 6 35.81 0.84 -2.14
C ARG A 6 34.34 0.93 -2.65
N ASN A 7 33.45 -0.02 -2.37
CA ASN A 7 32.02 0.03 -2.62
C ASN A 7 31.31 0.37 -1.31
N SER A 8 31.15 1.67 -1.08
CA SER A 8 30.54 2.27 0.11
C SER A 8 29.25 1.55 0.52
N ILE A 9 29.08 1.27 1.82
CA ILE A 9 27.82 0.73 2.39
C ILE A 9 26.67 1.63 1.92
N LYS A 10 25.79 1.08 1.08
CA LYS A 10 24.65 1.83 0.56
C LYS A 10 23.52 1.79 1.57
N LYS A 11 22.83 2.92 1.71
CA LYS A 11 21.59 3.00 2.48
C LYS A 11 20.56 2.04 1.88
N PRO A 12 19.68 1.43 2.71
CA PRO A 12 18.59 0.63 2.19
C PRO A 12 17.71 1.49 1.27
N LYS A 13 17.27 0.90 0.16
CA LYS A 13 16.39 1.59 -0.78
C LYS A 13 15.01 1.77 -0.13
N THR A 14 14.61 3.02 0.08
CA THR A 14 13.24 3.36 0.47
C THR A 14 12.39 3.50 -0.79
N ASN A 15 11.30 2.72 -0.88
CA ASN A 15 10.29 2.87 -1.93
C ASN A 15 9.11 3.66 -1.38
N ARG A 16 8.35 4.35 -2.24
CA ARG A 16 7.19 5.16 -1.85
C ARG A 16 6.12 4.35 -1.09
N TYR A 17 5.94 3.07 -1.42
CA TYR A 17 4.94 2.22 -0.81
C TYR A 17 5.61 1.04 -0.07
N PRO A 18 5.58 1.03 1.28
CA PRO A 18 6.11 -0.07 2.08
C PRO A 18 5.12 -1.24 2.15
N SER A 19 5.62 -2.43 2.55
CA SER A 19 4.75 -3.58 2.82
C SER A 19 3.99 -3.39 4.14
N LEU A 20 2.74 -3.84 4.20
CA LEU A 20 1.94 -3.86 5.46
C LEU A 20 2.20 -5.09 6.34
N LYS A 21 3.34 -5.79 6.17
CA LYS A 21 3.69 -6.96 6.98
C LYS A 21 4.06 -6.49 8.40
N GLY A 22 3.46 -7.10 9.43
CA GLY A 22 3.67 -6.71 10.83
C GLY A 22 2.72 -5.63 11.37
N VAL A 23 1.86 -5.05 10.53
CA VAL A 23 0.81 -4.14 10.98
C VAL A 23 -0.33 -4.92 11.65
N ASP A 24 -0.94 -4.33 12.68
CA ASP A 24 -2.04 -4.92 13.46
C ASP A 24 -3.10 -5.60 12.57
N PRO A 25 -3.46 -6.87 12.85
CA PRO A 25 -4.43 -7.61 12.04
C PRO A 25 -5.80 -6.95 11.93
N LYS A 26 -6.28 -6.24 12.97
CA LYS A 26 -7.59 -5.56 12.96
C LYS A 26 -7.55 -4.35 12.04
N PHE A 27 -6.49 -3.53 12.13
CA PHE A 27 -6.25 -2.41 11.22
C PHE A 27 -6.16 -2.88 9.76
N ARG A 28 -5.37 -3.92 9.49
CA ARG A 28 -5.23 -4.48 8.13
C ARG A 28 -6.56 -5.01 7.59
N ARG A 29 -7.37 -5.66 8.43
CA ARG A 29 -8.69 -6.17 8.02
C ARG A 29 -9.60 -5.01 7.64
N ASN A 30 -9.70 -3.99 8.48
CA ASN A 30 -10.50 -2.80 8.19
C ASN A 30 -10.06 -2.09 6.91
N HIS A 31 -8.75 -1.87 6.74
CA HIS A 31 -8.19 -1.22 5.56
C HIS A 31 -8.56 -1.98 4.26
N ARG A 32 -8.52 -3.31 4.27
CA ARG A 32 -8.97 -4.13 3.12
C ARG A 32 -10.45 -3.91 2.78
N HIS A 33 -11.32 -3.90 3.79
CA HIS A 33 -12.75 -3.70 3.56
C HIS A 33 -13.07 -2.29 3.05
N ALA A 34 -12.40 -1.26 3.60
CA ALA A 34 -12.56 0.13 3.15
C ALA A 34 -12.15 0.30 1.68
N LEU A 35 -10.98 -0.21 1.29
CA LEU A 35 -10.50 -0.17 -0.10
C LEU A 35 -11.42 -0.93 -1.06
N HIS A 36 -11.95 -2.08 -0.63
CA HIS A 36 -12.88 -2.85 -1.46
C HIS A 36 -14.22 -2.11 -1.63
N GLY A 37 -14.72 -1.47 -0.57
CA GLY A 37 -15.94 -0.67 -0.61
C GLY A 37 -15.83 0.52 -1.57
N THR A 38 -14.72 1.27 -1.50
CA THR A 38 -14.48 2.40 -2.42
C THR A 38 -14.34 1.93 -3.87
N ALA A 39 -13.62 0.83 -4.12
CA ALA A 39 -13.50 0.26 -5.46
C ALA A 39 -14.86 -0.16 -6.04
N LYS A 40 -15.72 -0.78 -5.23
CA LYS A 40 -17.09 -1.15 -5.64
C LYS A 40 -17.93 0.08 -5.96
N ALA A 41 -17.89 1.12 -5.12
CA ALA A 41 -18.64 2.35 -5.34
C ALA A 41 -18.19 3.10 -6.60
N LEU A 42 -16.87 3.17 -6.84
CA LEU A 42 -16.31 3.78 -8.05
C LEU A 42 -16.71 3.00 -9.31
N LYS A 43 -16.75 1.65 -9.22
CA LYS A 43 -17.21 0.80 -10.32
C LYS A 43 -18.67 1.03 -10.64
N GLU A 44 -19.55 1.04 -9.64
CA GLU A 44 -20.99 1.26 -9.82
C GLU A 44 -21.31 2.66 -10.37
N ARG A 45 -20.54 3.68 -9.94
CA ARG A 45 -20.59 5.03 -10.53
C ARG A 45 -20.16 5.03 -12.00
N LYS A 46 -19.07 4.35 -12.35
CA LYS A 46 -18.61 4.24 -13.73
C LYS A 46 -19.61 3.51 -14.63
N GLU A 47 -20.29 2.52 -14.08
CA GLU A 47 -21.32 1.73 -14.78
C GLU A 47 -22.68 2.43 -14.84
N GLY A 48 -22.82 3.66 -14.30
CA GLY A 48 -24.07 4.42 -14.34
C GLY A 48 -25.20 3.86 -13.49
N LYS A 49 -24.94 2.83 -12.66
CA LYS A 49 -25.94 2.15 -11.82
C LYS A 49 -26.31 2.95 -10.57
N ARG A 50 -25.58 4.02 -10.28
CA ARG A 50 -25.88 4.98 -9.21
C ARG A 50 -26.09 6.33 -9.85
N GLU A 51 -27.30 6.86 -9.74
CA GLU A 51 -27.57 8.25 -10.07
C GLU A 51 -26.79 9.16 -9.13
N VAL A 52 -26.22 10.22 -9.69
CA VAL A 52 -25.58 11.29 -8.93
C VAL A 52 -26.70 12.05 -8.23
N ALA A 53 -26.79 11.92 -6.91
CA ALA A 53 -27.59 12.81 -6.08
C ALA A 53 -26.96 14.20 -6.04
#